data_AF-A0A418X7Y3-F1
#
_entry.id   AF-A0A418X7Y3-F1
#
_cell.length_a   1.000
_cell.length_b   1.000
_cell.length_c   1.000
_cell.angle_alpha   90.00
_cell.angle_beta   90.00
_cell.angle_gamma   90.00
#
_symmetry.space_group_name_H-M   'P 1'
#
loop_
_entity.id
_entity.type
_entity.pdbx_description
1 polymer ?
#
loop_
_entity_poly.entity_id
_entity_poly.type
_entity_poly.pdbx_seq_one_letter_code
_entity_poly.pdbx_strand_id
1 'polypeptide(L)'
;TVGVLGEFRLNTHFQLRIAPAMYFGTRHLSFYNMLEKDGAGNPIQQKQEMKTAYISSALDLIFAAQRFNNHRPYIMAGINPMMNLNSKNEDYIKLKKTDLFLELGLGCDFYLPYFKLRPELKFM
;
A
#
# COMPACT_ATOMS: atom_id res chain seq x y z
N THR A 1 -7.06 -0.67 6.06
CA THR A 1 -6.23 -1.76 5.53
C THR A 1 -6.19 -2.84 6.57
N VAL A 2 -6.20 -4.10 6.16
CA VAL A 2 -6.06 -5.24 7.09
C VAL A 2 -4.86 -6.03 6.61
N GLY A 3 -3.89 -6.23 7.48
CA GLY A 3 -2.65 -6.92 7.09
C GLY A 3 -2.02 -7.62 8.28
N VAL A 4 -1.22 -8.62 7.96
CA VAL A 4 -0.37 -9.33 8.92
C VAL A 4 1.07 -9.00 8.56
N LEU A 5 1.92 -8.81 9.57
CA LEU A 5 3.34 -8.61 9.35
C LEU A 5 4.11 -9.78 9.97
N GLY A 6 5.01 -10.36 9.18
CA GLY A 6 5.99 -11.34 9.63
C GLY A 6 7.39 -10.74 9.52
N GLU A 7 8.17 -10.81 10.58
CA GLU A 7 9.58 -10.40 10.57
C GLU A 7 10.47 -11.61 10.81
N PHE A 8 11.40 -11.82 9.89
CA PHE A 8 12.44 -12.84 9.98
C PHE A 8 13.78 -12.17 10.27
N ARG A 9 14.42 -12.54 11.39
CA ARG A 9 15.75 -12.03 11.75
C ARG A 9 16.82 -12.88 11.10
N LEU A 10 17.44 -12.36 10.05
CA LEU A 10 18.57 -13.00 9.37
C LEU A 10 19.85 -12.86 10.20
N ASN A 11 20.10 -11.66 10.72
CA ASN A 11 21.28 -11.35 11.53
C ASN A 11 20.96 -10.27 12.58
N THR A 12 21.93 -9.91 13.42
CA THR A 12 21.84 -8.82 14.40
C THR A 12 21.57 -7.46 13.76
N HIS A 13 21.97 -7.26 12.50
CA HIS A 13 21.76 -6.01 11.75
C HIS A 13 20.70 -6.12 10.65
N PHE A 14 20.47 -7.32 10.10
CA PHE A 14 19.57 -7.53 8.96
C PHE A 14 18.30 -8.29 9.36
N GLN A 15 17.15 -7.76 8.95
CA GLN A 15 15.85 -8.37 9.17
C GLN A 15 15.06 -8.29 7.85
N LEU A 16 14.35 -9.36 7.51
CA LEU A 16 13.44 -9.40 6.38
C LEU A 16 12.02 -9.29 6.92
N ARG A 17 11.24 -8.36 6.42
CA ARG A 17 9.83 -8.19 6.78
C ARG A 17 8.96 -8.50 5.57
N ILE A 18 7.94 -9.31 5.79
CA ILE A 18 6.92 -9.63 4.80
C ILE A 18 5.59 -9.17 5.40
N ALA A 19 4.89 -8.26 4.72
CA ALA A 19 3.63 -7.71 5.20
C ALA A 19 2.56 -7.80 4.11
N PRO A 20 1.84 -8.94 3.99
CA PRO A 20 0.64 -9.04 3.18
C PRO A 20 -0.48 -8.17 3.78
N ALA A 21 -1.07 -7.33 2.95
CA ALA A 21 -2.15 -6.44 3.33
C ALA A 21 -3.24 -6.38 2.25
N MET A 22 -4.47 -6.19 2.68
CA MET A 22 -5.62 -5.99 1.81
C MET A 22 -6.14 -4.55 1.95
N TYR A 23 -6.38 -3.92 0.80
CA TYR A 23 -6.88 -2.58 0.65
C TYR A 23 -8.25 -2.65 -0.02
N PHE A 24 -9.26 -2.14 0.67
CA PHE A 24 -10.60 -1.99 0.13
C PHE A 24 -10.88 -0.52 -0.10
N GLY A 25 -11.37 -0.17 -1.28
CA GLY A 25 -11.74 1.20 -1.61
C GLY A 25 -12.79 1.24 -2.71
N THR A 26 -13.60 2.29 -2.72
CA THR A 26 -14.59 2.53 -3.78
C THR A 26 -14.15 3.75 -4.56
N ARG A 27 -14.04 3.63 -5.89
CA ARG A 27 -13.78 4.75 -6.79
C ARG A 27 -15.08 5.11 -7.51
N HIS A 28 -15.52 6.35 -7.35
CA HIS A 28 -16.67 6.89 -8.08
C HIS A 28 -16.15 7.72 -9.26
N LEU A 29 -16.28 7.18 -10.47
CA LEU A 29 -15.94 7.89 -11.71
C LEU A 29 -17.23 8.46 -12.31
N SER A 30 -17.26 9.76 -12.56
CA SER A 30 -18.36 10.41 -13.27
C SER A 30 -17.83 10.97 -14.58
N PHE A 31 -18.27 10.39 -15.69
CA PHE A 31 -17.96 10.87 -17.03
C PHE A 31 -19.01 11.89 -17.44
N TYR A 32 -18.52 13.04 -17.94
CA TYR A 32 -19.35 14.09 -18.52
C TYR A 32 -19.04 14.14 -20.01
N ASN A 33 -19.97 13.71 -20.85
CA ASN A 33 -19.83 13.90 -22.29
C ASN A 33 -20.27 15.33 -22.65
N MET A 34 -19.30 16.19 -23.02
CA MET A 34 -19.58 17.58 -23.43
C MET A 34 -20.04 17.70 -24.89
N LEU A 35 -19.94 16.64 -25.70
CA LEU A 35 -20.25 16.64 -27.14
C LEU A 35 -21.68 16.17 -27.43
N GLU A 36 -22.22 15.25 -26.63
CA GLU A 36 -23.62 14.82 -26.72
C GLU A 36 -24.45 15.47 -25.61
N LYS A 37 -25.43 16.28 -26.03
CA LYS A 37 -26.43 16.89 -25.14
C LYS A 37 -27.71 16.06 -25.20
N ASP A 38 -28.27 15.76 -24.04
CA ASP A 38 -29.63 15.20 -23.94
C ASP A 38 -30.65 16.20 -24.53
N GLY A 39 -31.86 15.75 -24.88
CA GLY A 39 -32.92 16.57 -25.49
C GLY A 39 -33.34 17.82 -24.70
N ALA A 40 -32.85 17.98 -23.46
CA ALA A 40 -33.01 19.13 -22.58
C ALA A 40 -31.76 20.05 -22.49
N GLY A 41 -30.71 19.83 -23.28
CA GLY A 41 -29.51 20.68 -23.36
C GLY A 41 -28.41 20.40 -22.32
N ASN A 42 -28.57 19.36 -21.49
CA ASN A 42 -27.60 18.96 -20.46
C ASN A 42 -26.60 17.92 -20.99
N PRO A 43 -25.32 17.95 -20.57
CA PRO A 43 -24.34 16.92 -20.93
C PRO A 43 -24.75 15.55 -20.34
N ILE A 44 -24.67 14.50 -21.16
CA ILE A 44 -24.96 13.13 -20.71
C ILE A 44 -23.96 12.74 -19.62
N GLN A 45 -24.49 12.41 -18.43
CA GLN A 45 -23.69 11.94 -17.30
C GLN A 45 -23.69 10.41 -17.26
N GLN A 46 -22.50 9.80 -17.29
CA GLN A 46 -22.34 8.37 -16.98
C GLN A 46 -21.60 8.23 -15.66
N LYS A 47 -22.24 7.59 -14.68
CA LYS A 47 -21.64 7.28 -13.38
C LYS A 47 -21.21 5.83 -13.35
N GLN A 48 -19.95 5.59 -13.04
CA GLN A 48 -19.38 4.26 -12.85
C GLN A 48 -18.85 4.15 -11.43
N GLU A 49 -19.41 3.21 -10.66
CA GLU A 49 -18.96 2.87 -9.33
C GLU A 49 -18.07 1.62 -9.39
N MET A 50 -16.77 1.80 -9.21
CA MET A 50 -15.80 0.71 -9.20
C MET A 50 -15.41 0.39 -7.75
N LYS A 51 -15.99 -0.68 -7.22
CA LYS A 51 -15.51 -1.27 -5.96
C LYS A 51 -14.18 -1.96 -6.23
N THR A 52 -13.12 -1.51 -5.59
CA THR A 52 -11.77 -2.03 -5.74
C THR A 52 -11.33 -2.78 -4.49
N ALA A 53 -10.81 -3.98 -4.69
CA ALA A 53 -10.19 -4.78 -3.65
C ALA A 53 -8.79 -5.14 -4.13
N TYR A 54 -7.78 -4.60 -3.46
CA TYR A 54 -6.39 -4.85 -3.79
C TYR A 54 -5.74 -5.70 -2.71
N ILE A 55 -4.95 -6.68 -3.14
CA ILE A 55 -4.02 -7.40 -2.27
C ILE A 55 -2.63 -6.88 -2.58
N SER A 56 -1.90 -6.50 -1.54
CA SER A 56 -0.51 -6.10 -1.64
C SER A 56 0.34 -6.98 -0.71
N SER A 57 1.59 -7.21 -1.11
CA SER A 57 2.54 -7.97 -0.28
C SER A 57 3.84 -7.21 -0.23
N ALA A 58 4.02 -6.39 0.80
CA ALA A 58 5.27 -5.68 1.02
C ALA A 58 6.39 -6.66 1.42
N LEU A 59 7.55 -6.51 0.81
CA LEU A 59 8.75 -7.26 1.11
C LEU A 59 9.87 -6.27 1.37
N ASP A 60 10.14 -6.05 2.65
CA ASP A 60 11.02 -5.01 3.18
C ASP A 60 12.30 -5.64 3.75
N LEU A 61 13.46 -5.17 3.30
CA LEU A 61 14.73 -5.44 3.94
C LEU A 61 15.06 -4.31 4.92
N ILE A 62 15.24 -4.67 6.18
CA ILE A 62 15.52 -3.74 7.26
C ILE A 62 16.98 -3.89 7.67
N PHE A 63 17.71 -2.79 7.57
CA PHE A 63 19.05 -2.65 8.12
C PHE A 63 18.98 -1.79 9.37
N ALA A 64 19.40 -2.36 10.49
CA ALA A 64 19.28 -1.73 11.78
C ALA A 64 20.64 -1.64 12.45
N ALA A 65 20.89 -0.49 13.07
CA ALA A 65 22.17 -0.20 13.70
C ALA A 65 22.38 -1.04 14.97
N GLN A 66 23.61 -1.01 15.48
CA GLN A 66 23.90 -1.55 16.80
C GLN A 66 23.05 -0.82 17.85
N ARG A 67 22.49 -1.59 18.79
CA ARG A 67 21.64 -1.05 19.84
C ARG A 67 22.47 -0.10 20.71
N PHE A 68 22.01 1.14 20.83
CA PHE A 68 22.55 2.12 21.76
C PHE A 68 21.58 2.26 22.92
N ASN A 69 21.90 1.64 24.05
CA ASN A 69 21.05 1.57 25.23
C ASN A 69 19.65 0.99 24.92
N ASN A 70 18.57 1.76 25.06
CA ASN A 70 17.20 1.34 24.75
C ASN A 70 16.69 1.80 23.38
N HIS A 71 17.58 2.34 22.54
CA HIS A 71 17.26 2.82 21.20
C HIS A 71 18.00 2.02 20.14
N ARG A 72 17.31 1.72 19.04
CA ARG A 72 17.92 1.07 17.87
C ARG A 72 17.33 1.65 16.58
N PRO A 73 17.99 2.66 15.98
CA PRO A 73 17.58 3.20 14.70
C PRO A 73 17.74 2.17 13.59
N TYR A 74 16.85 2.23 12.60
CA TYR A 74 16.88 1.37 11.44
C TYR A 74 16.38 2.09 10.19
N ILE A 75 16.84 1.60 9.05
CA ILE A 75 16.33 1.96 7.73
C ILE A 75 15.71 0.72 7.10
N MET A 76 14.73 0.91 6.24
CA MET A 76 14.15 -0.14 5.42
C MET A 76 14.12 0.26 3.97
N ALA A 77 14.26 -0.73 3.11
CA ALA A 77 14.02 -0.61 1.69
C ALA A 77 13.32 -1.87 1.21
N GLY A 78 12.31 -1.74 0.38
CA GLY A 78 11.48 -2.86 -0.03
C GLY A 78 10.74 -2.62 -1.33
N ILE A 79 10.01 -3.66 -1.74
CA ILE A 79 9.07 -3.60 -2.86
C ILE A 79 7.70 -4.03 -2.38
N ASN A 80 6.67 -3.42 -2.94
CA ASN A 80 5.29 -3.74 -2.64
C ASN A 80 4.53 -3.97 -3.95
N PRO A 81 4.52 -5.21 -4.45
CA PRO A 81 3.60 -5.63 -5.50
C PRO A 81 2.16 -5.57 -4.98
N MET A 82 1.31 -4.86 -5.73
CA MET A 82 -0.11 -4.71 -5.47
C MET A 82 -0.89 -5.25 -6.66
N MET A 83 -1.91 -6.07 -6.39
CA MET A 83 -2.75 -6.68 -7.41
C MET A 83 -4.22 -6.37 -7.13
N ASN A 84 -4.93 -5.90 -8.15
CA ASN A 84 -6.36 -5.65 -8.06
C ASN A 84 -7.13 -6.96 -8.32
N LEU A 85 -7.93 -7.41 -7.34
CA LEU A 85 -8.77 -8.60 -7.46
C LEU A 85 -10.09 -8.31 -8.18
N ASN A 86 -10.53 -7.05 -8.20
CA ASN A 86 -11.79 -6.64 -8.81
C ASN A 86 -11.53 -6.04 -10.19
N SER A 87 -11.12 -6.89 -11.13
CA SER A 87 -11.07 -6.55 -12.55
C SER A 87 -12.34 -7.06 -13.23
N LYS A 88 -13.43 -6.29 -13.17
CA LYS A 88 -14.56 -6.55 -14.08
C LYS A 88 -14.07 -6.32 -15.52
N ASN A 89 -14.27 -7.32 -16.38
CA ASN A 89 -13.86 -7.29 -17.78
C ASN A 89 -14.80 -6.41 -18.66
N GLU A 90 -15.88 -5.86 -18.10
CA GLU A 90 -16.94 -5.14 -18.81
C GLU A 90 -16.85 -3.61 -18.69
N ASP A 91 -15.77 -3.07 -18.12
CA ASP A 91 -15.59 -1.63 -17.95
C ASP A 91 -14.80 -1.01 -19.12
N TYR A 92 -15.24 0.16 -19.60
CA TYR A 92 -14.68 0.90 -20.75
C TYR A 92 -13.18 1.25 -20.60
N ILE A 93 -12.65 1.31 -19.36
CA ILE A 93 -11.26 1.65 -19.07
C ILE A 93 -10.59 0.51 -18.30
N LYS A 94 -9.56 -0.09 -18.92
CA LYS A 94 -8.75 -1.14 -18.31
C LYS A 94 -7.64 -0.52 -17.46
N LEU A 95 -7.77 -0.60 -16.14
CA LEU A 95 -6.66 -0.35 -15.23
C LEU A 95 -5.71 -1.56 -15.25
N LYS A 96 -4.39 -1.31 -15.14
CA LYS A 96 -3.43 -2.41 -15.00
C LYS A 96 -3.77 -3.24 -13.76
N LYS A 97 -3.73 -4.56 -13.90
CA LYS A 97 -4.09 -5.49 -12.82
C LYS A 97 -3.03 -5.56 -11.72
N THR A 98 -1.80 -5.18 -12.03
CA THR A 98 -0.65 -5.27 -11.13
C THR A 98 0.15 -3.98 -11.18
N ASP A 99 0.41 -3.43 -10.01
CA ASP A 99 1.27 -2.27 -9.78
C ASP A 99 2.42 -2.70 -8.86
N LEU A 100 3.59 -2.08 -9.02
CA LEU A 100 4.76 -2.34 -8.19
C LEU A 100 5.22 -1.02 -7.58
N PHE A 101 5.22 -0.95 -6.25
CA PHE A 101 5.69 0.20 -5.50
C PHE A 101 7.06 -0.07 -4.90
N LEU A 102 7.86 0.98 -4.76
CA LEU A 102 9.14 0.94 -4.05
C LEU A 102 8.93 1.57 -2.69
N GLU A 103 9.36 0.86 -1.65
CA GLU A 103 9.18 1.30 -0.28
C GLU A 103 10.53 1.69 0.31
N LEU A 104 10.57 2.87 0.93
CA LEU A 104 11.73 3.37 1.64
C LEU A 104 11.27 3.91 2.98
N GLY A 105 11.99 3.59 4.04
CA GLY A 105 11.59 4.04 5.37
C GLY A 105 12.74 4.15 6.33
N LEU A 106 12.50 4.94 7.37
CA LEU A 106 13.37 5.11 8.52
C LEU A 106 12.54 4.95 9.79
N GLY A 107 13.11 4.29 10.79
CA GLY A 107 12.42 4.07 12.05
C GLY A 107 13.39 3.96 13.21
N CYS A 108 12.84 3.93 14.41
CA CYS A 108 13.63 3.72 15.62
C CYS A 108 12.90 2.79 16.57
N ASP A 109 13.59 1.74 17.00
CA ASP A 109 13.11 0.80 17.98
C ASP A 109 13.41 1.30 19.40
N PHE A 110 12.36 1.57 20.17
CA PHE A 110 12.44 1.89 21.59
C PHE A 110 12.03 0.66 22.41
N TYR A 111 12.94 0.19 23.26
CA TYR A 111 12.69 -0.93 24.17
C TYR A 111 12.20 -0.40 25.52
N LEU A 112 10.89 -0.42 25.76
CA LEU A 112 10.30 -0.10 27.06
C LEU A 112 10.09 -1.40 27.87
N PRO A 113 9.88 -1.32 29.19
CA PRO A 113 9.75 -2.51 30.05
C PRO A 113 8.62 -3.47 29.66
N TYR A 114 7.53 -2.95 29.10
CA TYR A 114 6.32 -3.73 28.81
C TYR A 114 6.06 -3.93 27.31
N PHE A 115 6.58 -3.06 26.45
CA PHE A 115 6.36 -3.16 25.01
C PHE A 115 7.51 -2.53 24.23
N LYS A 116 7.64 -2.94 22.97
CA LYS A 116 8.57 -2.32 22.01
C LYS A 116 7.80 -1.28 21.21
N LEU A 117 8.16 -0.01 21.34
CA LEU A 117 7.61 1.06 20.52
C LEU A 117 8.48 1.22 19.26
N ARG A 118 7.86 1.19 18.09
CA ARG A 118 8.57 1.32 16.80
C ARG A 118 7.92 2.43 15.95
N PRO A 119 8.21 3.71 16.20
CA PRO A 119 7.91 4.76 15.24
C PRO A 119 8.67 4.48 13.94
N GLU A 120 7.93 4.57 12.85
CA GLU A 120 8.41 4.27 11.51
C GLU A 120 7.82 5.30 10.54
N LEU A 121 8.68 5.93 9.77
CA LEU A 121 8.30 6.77 8.63
C LEU A 121 8.56 5.94 7.38
N LYS A 122 7.48 5.68 6.63
CA LYS A 122 7.50 4.85 5.43
C LYS A 122 6.95 5.64 4.26
N PHE A 123 7.66 5.59 3.14
CA PHE A 123 7.32 6.16 1.85
C PHE A 123 7.07 5.02 0.87
N MET A 124 6.01 5.13 0.06
CA MET A 124 5.55 4.16 -0.94
C MET A 124 5.27 4.85 -2.27
#